data_AF-A0A6P8I4A1-F1
#
_entry.id   AF-A0A6P8I4A1-F1
#
_cell.length_a   1.000
_cell.length_b   1.000
_cell.length_c   1.000
_cell.angle_alpha   90.00
_cell.angle_beta   90.00
_cell.angle_gamma   90.00
#
_symmetry.space_group_name_H-M   'P 1'
#
loop_
_entity.id
_entity.type
_entity.pdbx_description
1 polymer ?
#
loop_
_entity_poly.entity_id
_entity_poly.type
_entity_poly.pdbx_seq_one_letter_code
_entity_poly.pdbx_strand_id
1 'polypeptide(L)'
;MAALQVFSAWILLLVYVQGSLACKVDFEKVGCYRDVTRPLPELIMTDRDPSDKERYSGIMFDWRDFEGSTRSLICRCAALARSRGYRYIGIQYYAECWSGNNPNFSRDGKADTCMQSYKSFGEVICDFDSPIDCVGEAKTNFVYDLLDCREIVDVAVLLDVSSSMEGQTMNIAKSFLNNLVNTLNISRYGAHIGLITFTHKATLKFTFKNALNKGDSVDGFKNVINNISGMRGSTWPDTALKMADSILFTEEGGSRPEVSRFVITVTDGSLHQDSVITPIMLSLQSRKKVHLMSVGVGSVVNERDLVALALSQRQNVFNGNHGDAAQKVVDRIQDISQENCKKKITITRNK
;
A
#
# COMPACT_ATOMS: atom_id res chain seq x y z
N MET A 1 -48.04 18.40 41.92
CA MET A 1 -46.78 17.61 41.95
C MET A 1 -46.08 17.86 40.61
N ALA A 2 -45.12 18.79 40.60
CA ALA A 2 -43.70 18.57 40.29
C ALA A 2 -43.45 18.34 38.77
N ALA A 3 -42.56 19.03 38.04
CA ALA A 3 -41.48 19.94 38.38
C ALA A 3 -41.13 20.80 37.14
N LEU A 4 -40.41 21.91 37.38
CA LEU A 4 -39.85 22.84 36.40
C LEU A 4 -39.01 22.12 35.33
N GLN A 5 -39.21 22.49 34.05
CA GLN A 5 -38.24 22.20 32.99
C GLN A 5 -37.43 23.46 32.67
N VAL A 6 -36.12 23.37 32.92
CA VAL A 6 -35.10 24.34 32.56
C VAL A 6 -34.81 24.20 31.07
N PHE A 7 -35.11 25.22 30.27
CA PHE A 7 -34.65 25.31 28.90
C PHE A 7 -33.18 25.74 28.90
N SER A 8 -32.26 24.77 28.69
CA SER A 8 -30.87 25.06 28.40
C SER A 8 -30.70 25.36 26.90
N ALA A 9 -30.38 26.61 26.59
CA ALA A 9 -30.02 27.06 25.26
C ALA A 9 -28.63 26.50 24.90
N TRP A 10 -28.60 25.36 24.23
CA TRP A 10 -27.40 24.89 23.54
C TRP A 10 -27.38 25.49 22.15
N ILE A 11 -26.63 26.59 22.04
CA ILE A 11 -26.14 27.14 20.77
C ILE A 11 -25.28 26.04 20.13
N LEU A 12 -25.86 25.31 19.17
CA LEU A 12 -25.08 24.53 18.20
C LEU A 12 -24.39 25.52 17.27
N LEU A 13 -23.19 25.94 17.68
CA LEU A 13 -22.16 26.40 16.78
C LEU A 13 -21.85 25.23 15.84
N LEU A 14 -22.58 25.14 14.73
CA LEU A 14 -22.14 24.44 13.54
C LEU A 14 -20.93 25.22 13.02
N VAL A 15 -19.77 24.95 13.62
CA VAL A 15 -18.50 25.27 13.01
C VAL A 15 -18.48 24.52 11.69
N TYR A 16 -18.53 25.30 10.61
CA TYR A 16 -18.23 24.89 9.25
C TYR A 16 -16.87 24.18 9.29
N VAL A 17 -16.87 22.85 9.35
CA VAL A 17 -15.71 22.08 8.90
C VAL A 17 -15.77 22.20 7.39
N GLN A 18 -15.14 23.24 6.84
CA GLN A 18 -14.72 23.20 5.45
C GLN A 18 -13.94 21.90 5.32
N GLY A 19 -14.52 20.96 4.57
CA GLY A 19 -13.96 19.63 4.42
C GLY A 19 -12.49 19.77 4.08
N SER A 20 -11.63 19.12 4.86
CA SER A 20 -10.29 18.79 4.41
C SER A 20 -10.45 18.23 3.01
N LEU A 21 -9.99 18.96 1.98
CA LEU A 21 -10.15 18.55 0.59
C LEU A 21 -9.25 17.32 0.38
N ALA A 22 -9.76 16.15 0.76
CA ALA A 22 -9.05 14.90 0.60
C ALA A 22 -8.78 14.74 -0.90
N CYS A 23 -7.50 14.55 -1.27
CA CYS A 23 -7.15 14.39 -2.66
C CYS A 23 -7.90 13.18 -3.25
N LYS A 24 -8.32 13.29 -4.51
CA LYS A 24 -9.01 12.19 -5.21
C LYS A 24 -8.07 11.04 -5.59
N VAL A 25 -6.78 11.31 -5.65
CA VAL A 25 -5.72 10.36 -5.95
C VAL A 25 -4.82 10.29 -4.73
N ASP A 26 -4.64 9.10 -4.20
CA ASP A 26 -3.71 8.82 -3.12
C ASP A 26 -2.27 8.89 -3.69
N PHE A 27 -1.34 9.47 -2.94
CA PHE A 27 0.06 9.62 -3.34
C PHE A 27 0.97 9.62 -2.12
N GLU A 28 2.26 9.39 -2.35
CA GLU A 28 3.26 9.41 -1.30
C GLU A 28 4.49 10.25 -1.64
N LYS A 29 5.11 10.80 -0.60
CA LYS A 29 6.36 11.56 -0.69
C LYS A 29 7.51 10.61 -1.03
N VAL A 30 8.18 10.85 -2.15
CA VAL A 30 9.34 10.04 -2.57
C VAL A 30 10.65 10.73 -2.24
N GLY A 31 10.75 12.03 -2.53
CA GLY A 31 11.83 12.84 -2.00
C GLY A 31 12.25 14.04 -2.84
N CYS A 32 13.32 14.68 -2.36
CA CYS A 32 13.87 15.91 -2.92
C CYS A 32 15.08 15.61 -3.82
N TYR A 33 14.98 15.92 -5.11
CA TYR A 33 16.00 15.58 -6.09
C TYR A 33 16.33 16.76 -7.01
N ARG A 34 17.60 16.85 -7.40
CA ARG A 34 18.05 17.83 -8.38
C ARG A 34 17.42 17.52 -9.74
N ASP A 35 17.14 18.55 -10.50
CA ASP A 35 16.51 18.44 -11.80
C ASP A 35 17.36 19.09 -12.90
N VAL A 36 18.47 18.44 -13.23
CA VAL A 36 19.40 18.89 -14.28
C VAL A 36 19.00 18.28 -15.61
N THR A 37 18.62 17.02 -15.59
CA THR A 37 18.40 16.18 -16.77
C THR A 37 16.91 15.94 -17.08
N ARG A 38 16.01 16.62 -16.37
CA ARG A 38 14.55 16.58 -16.52
C ARG A 38 13.94 15.16 -16.53
N PRO A 39 14.06 14.37 -15.45
CA PRO A 39 13.46 13.02 -15.37
C PRO A 39 11.93 13.00 -15.46
N LEU A 40 11.27 14.07 -14.99
CA LEU A 40 9.83 14.32 -15.15
C LEU A 40 9.65 15.45 -16.19
N PRO A 41 9.50 15.12 -17.49
CA PRO A 41 9.63 16.09 -18.57
C PRO A 41 8.40 16.97 -18.80
N GLU A 42 7.24 16.57 -18.29
CA GLU A 42 5.98 17.17 -18.70
C GLU A 42 5.46 18.15 -17.66
N LEU A 43 5.60 19.45 -17.92
CA LEU A 43 4.87 20.48 -17.18
C LEU A 43 3.39 20.39 -17.59
N ILE A 44 2.54 19.89 -16.70
CA ILE A 44 1.13 19.65 -17.00
C ILE A 44 0.19 20.69 -16.40
N MET A 45 0.65 21.43 -15.37
CA MET A 45 -0.12 22.47 -14.71
C MET A 45 0.79 23.44 -13.96
N THR A 46 0.39 24.70 -13.81
CA THR A 46 1.08 25.68 -12.97
C THR A 46 0.11 26.62 -12.25
N ASP A 47 0.40 26.92 -10.99
CA ASP A 47 -0.22 28.01 -10.22
C ASP A 47 0.74 29.22 -10.09
N ARG A 48 1.93 29.11 -10.70
CA ARG A 48 3.00 30.11 -10.62
C ARG A 48 2.85 31.22 -11.67
N ASP A 49 2.46 30.85 -12.88
CA ASP A 49 2.52 31.72 -14.04
C ASP A 49 1.16 31.85 -14.75
N PRO A 50 0.41 32.95 -14.52
CA PRO A 50 -0.87 33.20 -15.18
C PRO A 50 -0.75 33.61 -16.66
N SER A 51 0.48 33.85 -17.16
CA SER A 51 0.72 34.14 -18.57
C SER A 51 0.70 32.87 -19.44
N ASP A 52 1.00 31.71 -18.85
CA ASP A 52 0.93 30.40 -19.53
C ASP A 52 -0.53 29.96 -19.70
N LYS A 53 -1.16 30.36 -20.81
CA LYS A 53 -2.59 30.10 -21.06
C LYS A 53 -2.93 28.62 -21.26
N GLU A 54 -1.93 27.78 -21.54
CA GLU A 54 -2.15 26.35 -21.77
C GLU A 54 -2.12 25.55 -20.47
N ARG A 55 -1.25 25.94 -19.53
CA ARG A 55 -0.98 25.15 -18.31
C ARG A 55 -1.40 25.85 -17.02
N TYR A 56 -1.69 27.15 -17.04
CA TYR A 56 -2.19 27.84 -15.87
C TYR A 56 -3.51 27.22 -15.38
N SER A 57 -3.57 26.90 -14.09
CA SER A 57 -4.71 26.20 -13.51
C SER A 57 -5.97 27.07 -13.33
N GLY A 58 -5.83 28.39 -13.51
CA GLY A 58 -6.84 29.36 -13.10
C GLY A 58 -6.69 29.84 -11.65
N ILE A 59 -5.80 29.22 -10.87
CA ILE A 59 -5.55 29.53 -9.47
C ILE A 59 -4.12 30.03 -9.32
N MET A 60 -3.95 31.20 -8.70
CA MET A 60 -2.63 31.73 -8.35
C MET A 60 -2.25 31.24 -6.96
N PHE A 61 -1.00 30.78 -6.79
CA PHE A 61 -0.51 30.29 -5.50
C PHE A 61 -0.55 31.39 -4.42
N ASP A 62 -1.23 31.16 -3.29
CA ASP A 62 -1.29 32.12 -2.18
C ASP A 62 -0.16 31.86 -1.17
N TRP A 63 0.87 32.72 -1.20
CA TRP A 63 2.01 32.64 -0.29
C TRP A 63 1.67 32.84 1.19
N ARG A 64 0.52 33.46 1.51
CA ARG A 64 0.06 33.61 2.90
C ARG A 64 -0.55 32.32 3.43
N ASP A 65 -1.07 31.48 2.54
CA ASP A 65 -1.57 30.14 2.79
C ASP A 65 -0.75 29.10 2.00
N PHE A 66 0.54 29.04 2.33
CA PHE A 66 1.49 28.16 1.65
C PHE A 66 1.10 26.68 1.74
N GLU A 67 0.69 26.21 2.92
CA GLU A 67 0.30 24.82 3.14
C GLU A 67 -0.98 24.46 2.37
N GLY A 68 -2.02 25.30 2.47
CA GLY A 68 -3.28 25.09 1.75
C GLY A 68 -3.10 25.17 0.23
N SER A 69 -2.32 26.13 -0.27
CA SER A 69 -2.01 26.26 -1.70
C SER A 69 -1.19 25.09 -2.22
N THR A 70 -0.18 24.64 -1.47
CA THR A 70 0.62 23.46 -1.79
C THR A 70 -0.26 22.21 -1.88
N ARG A 71 -1.10 21.97 -0.87
CA ARG A 71 -2.01 20.83 -0.85
C ARG A 71 -2.99 20.84 -2.02
N SER A 72 -3.61 21.99 -2.28
CA SER A 72 -4.55 22.19 -3.39
C SER A 72 -3.88 21.91 -4.75
N LEU A 73 -2.68 22.46 -4.96
CA LEU A 73 -1.88 22.24 -6.16
C LEU A 73 -1.59 20.76 -6.37
N ILE A 74 -1.06 20.07 -5.35
CA ILE A 74 -0.67 18.66 -5.45
C ILE A 74 -1.90 17.77 -5.69
N CYS A 75 -3.02 17.99 -5.00
CA CYS A 75 -4.24 17.22 -5.24
C CYS A 75 -4.73 17.34 -6.70
N ARG A 76 -4.72 18.56 -7.27
CA ARG A 76 -5.10 18.79 -8.67
C ARG A 76 -4.07 18.21 -9.64
N CYS A 77 -2.79 18.38 -9.35
CA CYS A 77 -1.66 17.84 -10.09
C CYS A 77 -1.76 16.33 -10.20
N ALA A 78 -1.95 15.64 -9.07
CA ALA A 78 -2.11 14.19 -9.00
C ALA A 78 -3.31 13.70 -9.81
N ALA A 79 -4.45 14.39 -9.72
CA ALA A 79 -5.65 14.05 -10.50
C ALA A 79 -5.42 14.20 -12.01
N LEU A 80 -4.77 15.30 -12.44
CA LEU A 80 -4.47 15.55 -13.84
C LEU A 80 -3.43 14.57 -14.38
N ALA A 81 -2.34 14.36 -13.64
CA ALA A 81 -1.29 13.41 -13.98
C ALA A 81 -1.85 12.00 -14.17
N ARG A 82 -2.68 11.53 -13.23
CA ARG A 82 -3.35 10.22 -13.33
C ARG A 82 -4.25 10.13 -14.57
N SER A 83 -5.01 11.18 -14.87
CA SER A 83 -5.88 11.23 -16.06
C SER A 83 -5.10 11.15 -17.37
N ARG A 84 -3.81 11.52 -17.36
CA ARG A 84 -2.88 11.47 -18.49
C ARG A 84 -1.98 10.22 -18.47
N GLY A 85 -2.19 9.30 -17.53
CA GLY A 85 -1.43 8.05 -17.44
C GLY A 85 -0.02 8.21 -16.85
N TYR A 86 0.23 9.28 -16.09
CA TYR A 86 1.48 9.46 -15.36
C TYR A 86 1.44 8.80 -13.98
N ARG A 87 2.58 8.22 -13.57
CA ARG A 87 2.80 7.59 -12.26
C ARG A 87 3.41 8.57 -11.26
N TYR A 88 4.30 9.45 -11.71
CA TYR A 88 5.00 10.38 -10.83
C TYR A 88 4.61 11.82 -11.12
N ILE A 89 4.56 12.63 -10.06
CA ILE A 89 4.53 14.08 -10.16
C ILE A 89 5.72 14.67 -9.42
N GLY A 90 6.21 15.81 -9.91
CA GLY A 90 7.25 16.61 -9.30
C GLY A 90 6.75 18.03 -9.10
N ILE A 91 6.86 18.55 -7.88
CA ILE A 91 6.59 19.97 -7.63
C ILE A 91 7.91 20.71 -7.62
N GLN A 92 8.05 21.68 -8.52
CA GLN A 92 9.23 22.51 -8.70
C GLN A 92 8.83 23.98 -8.79
N TYR A 93 9.78 24.89 -8.58
CA TYR A 93 9.54 26.33 -8.62
C TYR A 93 8.34 26.73 -7.74
N TYR A 94 8.19 26.03 -6.61
CA TYR A 94 7.13 26.16 -5.60
C TYR A 94 5.71 25.78 -6.06
N ALA A 95 5.38 26.01 -7.34
CA ALA A 95 4.01 25.97 -7.82
C ALA A 95 3.84 25.42 -9.25
N GLU A 96 4.85 24.73 -9.77
CA GLU A 96 4.78 24.03 -11.05
C GLU A 96 4.63 22.51 -10.85
N CYS A 97 3.71 21.92 -11.59
CA CYS A 97 3.40 20.49 -11.57
C CYS A 97 4.01 19.82 -12.80
N TRP A 98 5.13 19.14 -12.58
CA TRP A 98 5.82 18.30 -13.55
C TRP A 98 5.38 16.84 -13.40
N SER A 99 5.45 16.05 -14.47
CA SER A 99 5.00 14.66 -14.44
C SER A 99 5.78 13.77 -15.40
N GLY A 100 5.73 12.46 -15.14
CA GLY A 100 6.40 11.47 -15.95
C GLY A 100 6.25 10.05 -15.38
N ASN A 101 6.80 9.08 -16.12
CA ASN A 101 6.78 7.66 -15.76
C ASN A 101 8.18 7.09 -15.49
N ASN A 102 9.23 7.92 -15.62
CA ASN A 102 10.60 7.49 -15.39
C ASN A 102 10.92 7.51 -13.88
N PRO A 103 11.18 6.36 -13.24
CA PRO A 103 11.48 6.30 -11.81
C PRO A 103 12.91 6.79 -11.47
N ASN A 104 13.74 7.10 -12.47
CA ASN A 104 15.14 7.53 -12.25
C ASN A 104 15.27 9.03 -11.93
N PHE A 105 14.36 9.58 -11.12
CA PHE A 105 14.43 10.97 -10.65
C PHE A 105 15.63 11.23 -9.71
N SER A 106 16.20 10.18 -9.10
CA SER A 106 17.39 10.28 -8.25
C SER A 106 18.72 10.36 -9.02
N ARG A 107 18.69 10.26 -10.35
CA ARG A 107 19.89 10.24 -11.22
C ARG A 107 20.85 11.41 -10.96
N ASP A 108 20.31 12.61 -10.76
CA ASP A 108 21.11 13.82 -10.56
C ASP A 108 21.47 14.07 -9.09
N GLY A 109 21.11 13.15 -8.20
CA GLY A 109 21.35 13.18 -6.77
C GLY A 109 20.24 13.87 -5.96
N LYS A 110 20.32 13.71 -4.63
CA LYS A 110 19.43 14.37 -3.68
C LYS A 110 19.69 15.88 -3.63
N ALA A 111 18.65 16.64 -3.31
CA ALA A 111 18.71 18.06 -3.00
C ALA A 111 18.19 18.33 -1.59
N ASP A 112 18.58 19.46 -1.02
CA ASP A 112 18.19 20.00 0.28
C ASP A 112 17.28 21.23 0.15
N THR A 113 17.11 21.76 -1.06
CA THR A 113 16.26 22.92 -1.38
C THR A 113 14.81 22.52 -1.69
N CYS A 114 14.23 21.62 -0.90
CA CYS A 114 12.79 21.40 -0.85
C CYS A 114 12.25 21.86 0.48
N MET A 115 11.05 22.43 0.47
CA MET A 115 10.44 23.05 1.63
C MET A 115 9.01 22.57 1.87
N GLN A 116 8.62 22.59 3.14
CA GLN A 116 7.25 22.33 3.62
C GLN A 116 6.63 23.58 4.29
N SER A 117 7.36 24.70 4.36
CA SER A 117 6.87 25.96 4.91
C SER A 117 7.68 27.15 4.41
N TYR A 118 7.01 28.29 4.22
CA TYR A 118 7.63 29.57 3.88
C TYR A 118 8.08 30.38 5.11
N LYS A 119 7.65 30.00 6.32
CA LYS A 119 7.76 30.84 7.54
C LYS A 119 9.01 30.63 8.39
N SER A 120 9.95 29.79 7.98
CA SER A 120 11.19 29.57 8.73
C SER A 120 12.40 29.94 7.87
N PHE A 121 13.01 31.08 8.19
CA PHE A 121 14.38 31.37 7.78
C PHE A 121 15.31 30.34 8.44
N GLY A 122 15.80 29.38 7.66
CA GLY A 122 16.68 28.30 8.13
C GLY A 122 16.11 26.92 7.80
N GLU A 123 16.82 26.20 6.91
CA GLU A 123 16.69 24.77 6.54
C GLU A 123 15.44 24.04 7.04
N VAL A 124 14.28 24.31 6.43
CA VAL A 124 13.15 23.37 6.60
C VAL A 124 13.30 22.28 5.56
N ILE A 125 14.17 21.32 5.88
CA ILE A 125 14.21 20.03 5.19
C ILE A 125 12.83 19.39 5.32
N CYS A 126 12.31 18.91 4.19
CA CYS A 126 11.07 18.15 4.14
C CYS A 126 11.04 17.01 5.15
N ASP A 127 10.06 17.04 6.05
CA ASP A 127 9.77 15.92 6.94
C ASP A 127 8.80 14.96 6.23
N PHE A 128 9.25 13.73 6.03
CA PHE A 128 8.52 12.69 5.32
C PHE A 128 7.47 12.03 6.23
N ASP A 129 7.62 12.15 7.56
CA ASP A 129 6.64 11.68 8.54
C ASP A 129 5.56 12.74 8.83
N SER A 130 5.81 14.00 8.48
CA SER A 130 4.83 15.09 8.59
C SER A 130 3.70 14.96 7.57
N PRO A 131 2.44 15.31 7.92
CA PRO A 131 1.32 15.39 6.98
C PRO A 131 1.42 16.60 6.04
N ILE A 132 2.29 17.57 6.32
CA ILE A 132 2.46 18.79 5.52
C ILE A 132 3.18 18.45 4.22
N ASP A 133 2.60 18.81 3.08
CA ASP A 133 3.19 18.54 1.78
C ASP A 133 4.42 19.42 1.48
N CYS A 134 5.27 18.90 0.59
CA CYS A 134 6.55 19.47 0.18
C CYS A 134 6.58 19.95 -1.27
N VAL A 135 7.38 20.97 -1.52
CA VAL A 135 7.65 21.51 -2.85
C VAL A 135 9.14 21.74 -3.05
N GLY A 136 9.62 21.61 -4.29
CA GLY A 136 10.99 21.97 -4.65
C GLY A 136 11.13 23.44 -5.03
N GLU A 137 12.28 24.03 -4.71
CA GLU A 137 12.67 25.35 -5.19
C GLU A 137 13.06 25.32 -6.69
N ALA A 138 13.87 26.28 -7.14
CA ALA A 138 14.37 26.31 -8.51
C ALA A 138 15.24 25.08 -8.82
N LYS A 139 14.98 24.42 -9.96
CA LYS A 139 15.75 23.26 -10.46
C LYS A 139 15.80 22.06 -9.51
N THR A 140 14.82 21.95 -8.62
CA THR A 140 14.68 20.84 -7.68
C THR A 140 13.24 20.33 -7.74
N ASN A 141 13.05 19.03 -7.90
CA ASN A 141 11.73 18.41 -7.80
C ASN A 141 11.58 17.81 -6.41
N PHE A 142 10.50 18.17 -5.72
CA PHE A 142 9.95 17.26 -4.72
C PHE A 142 9.00 16.28 -5.42
N VAL A 143 9.38 15.01 -5.43
CA VAL A 143 8.70 13.95 -6.18
C VAL A 143 7.68 13.22 -5.30
N TYR A 144 6.53 12.95 -5.89
CA TYR A 144 5.50 12.06 -5.34
C TYR A 144 5.23 10.89 -6.28
N ASP A 145 5.03 9.69 -5.72
CA ASP A 145 4.48 8.53 -6.44
C ASP A 145 2.96 8.54 -6.28
N LEU A 146 2.24 8.52 -7.40
CA LEU A 146 0.80 8.40 -7.39
C LEU A 146 0.45 6.93 -7.18
N LEU A 147 -0.23 6.64 -6.08
CA LEU A 147 -0.60 5.28 -5.72
C LEU A 147 -1.78 4.81 -6.56
N ASP A 148 -1.63 3.66 -7.20
CA ASP A 148 -2.77 2.97 -7.79
C ASP A 148 -3.56 2.34 -6.64
N CYS A 149 -4.83 2.71 -6.51
CA CYS A 149 -5.70 2.15 -5.49
C CYS A 149 -5.72 0.61 -5.50
N ARG A 150 -5.49 -0.02 -6.66
CA ARG A 150 -5.41 -1.48 -6.78
C ARG A 150 -4.20 -2.09 -6.08
N GLU A 151 -3.17 -1.30 -5.84
CA GLU A 151 -1.91 -1.66 -5.17
C GLU A 151 -1.94 -1.34 -3.67
N ILE A 152 -2.93 -0.58 -3.19
CA ILE A 152 -3.13 -0.26 -1.78
C ILE A 152 -3.86 -1.44 -1.13
N VAL A 153 -3.09 -2.38 -0.57
CA VAL A 153 -3.61 -3.67 -0.06
C VAL A 153 -2.86 -4.14 1.18
N ASP A 154 -3.51 -4.96 2.02
CA ASP A 154 -2.79 -5.74 3.05
C ASP A 154 -2.69 -7.20 2.62
N VAL A 155 -1.48 -7.76 2.64
CA VAL A 155 -1.19 -9.14 2.21
C VAL A 155 -0.57 -9.94 3.34
N ALA A 156 -1.34 -10.85 3.95
CA ALA A 156 -0.82 -11.83 4.91
C ALA A 156 -0.32 -13.06 4.16
N VAL A 157 0.95 -13.41 4.35
CA VAL A 157 1.53 -14.67 3.87
C VAL A 157 1.54 -15.69 4.99
N LEU A 158 0.97 -16.86 4.73
CA LEU A 158 1.07 -18.04 5.59
C LEU A 158 2.01 -19.03 4.91
N LEU A 159 3.26 -19.11 5.39
CA LEU A 159 4.27 -19.99 4.84
C LEU A 159 4.32 -21.32 5.61
N ASP A 160 4.04 -22.40 4.90
CA ASP A 160 4.27 -23.74 5.40
C ASP A 160 5.77 -24.00 5.56
N VAL A 161 6.17 -24.42 6.76
CA VAL A 161 7.56 -24.80 7.08
C VAL A 161 7.61 -26.23 7.62
N SER A 162 6.63 -27.07 7.28
CA SER A 162 6.54 -28.47 7.70
C SER A 162 7.61 -29.38 7.08
N SER A 163 7.61 -30.67 7.45
CA SER A 163 8.61 -31.63 7.01
C SER A 163 8.70 -31.84 5.50
N SER A 164 7.62 -31.60 4.76
CA SER A 164 7.61 -31.70 3.29
C SER A 164 8.15 -30.43 2.60
N MET A 165 8.24 -29.33 3.36
CA MET A 165 8.79 -28.04 2.96
C MET A 165 10.29 -27.91 3.29
N GLU A 166 11.10 -28.91 2.93
CA GLU A 166 12.55 -28.91 3.11
C GLU A 166 13.30 -28.84 1.76
N GLY A 167 14.60 -28.53 1.81
CA GLY A 167 15.48 -28.53 0.63
C GLY A 167 14.98 -27.66 -0.51
N GLN A 168 14.80 -28.27 -1.69
CA GLN A 168 14.43 -27.56 -2.91
C GLN A 168 13.03 -26.92 -2.82
N THR A 169 12.06 -27.56 -2.16
CA THR A 169 10.71 -27.01 -1.99
C THR A 169 10.74 -25.69 -1.23
N MET A 170 11.53 -25.61 -0.14
CA MET A 170 11.72 -24.36 0.61
C MET A 170 12.43 -23.29 -0.21
N ASN A 171 13.41 -23.67 -1.04
CA ASN A 171 14.09 -22.71 -1.94
C ASN A 171 13.11 -22.10 -2.95
N ILE A 172 12.18 -22.90 -3.49
CA ILE A 172 11.12 -22.41 -4.38
C ILE A 172 10.18 -21.47 -3.62
N ALA A 173 9.75 -21.84 -2.41
CA ALA A 173 8.90 -20.98 -1.59
C ALA A 173 9.57 -19.62 -1.29
N LYS A 174 10.85 -19.62 -0.89
CA LYS A 174 11.63 -18.39 -0.68
C LYS A 174 11.76 -17.56 -1.94
N SER A 175 12.06 -18.19 -3.07
CA SER A 175 12.15 -17.51 -4.37
C SER A 175 10.82 -16.83 -4.73
N PHE A 176 9.70 -17.54 -4.57
CA PHE A 176 8.37 -16.98 -4.75
C PHE A 176 8.13 -15.78 -3.83
N LEU A 177 8.43 -15.88 -2.53
CA LEU A 177 8.22 -14.78 -1.57
C LEU A 177 9.13 -13.57 -1.83
N ASN A 178 10.38 -13.79 -2.19
CA ASN A 178 11.29 -12.70 -2.57
C ASN A 178 10.79 -11.97 -3.82
N ASN A 179 10.27 -12.72 -4.80
CA ASN A 179 9.66 -12.13 -6.00
C ASN A 179 8.36 -11.40 -5.64
N LEU A 180 7.50 -11.97 -4.80
CA LEU A 180 6.28 -11.32 -4.33
C LEU A 180 6.56 -9.97 -3.66
N VAL A 181 7.55 -9.93 -2.76
CA VAL A 181 7.98 -8.70 -2.08
C VAL A 181 8.56 -7.67 -3.08
N ASN A 182 9.26 -8.11 -4.13
CA ASN A 182 9.74 -7.21 -5.18
C ASN A 182 8.61 -6.65 -6.05
N THR A 183 7.56 -7.44 -6.29
CA THR A 183 6.45 -7.09 -7.19
C THR A 183 5.41 -6.22 -6.49
N LEU A 184 5.18 -6.41 -5.18
CA LEU A 184 4.29 -5.56 -4.40
C LEU A 184 4.87 -4.15 -4.27
N ASN A 185 4.04 -3.13 -4.47
CA ASN A 185 4.39 -1.74 -4.21
C ASN A 185 4.34 -1.45 -2.69
N ILE A 186 5.29 -2.02 -1.94
CA ILE A 186 5.34 -1.88 -0.49
C ILE A 186 5.80 -0.48 -0.12
N SER A 187 4.92 0.24 0.55
CA SER A 187 5.21 1.58 1.03
C SER A 187 4.23 1.98 2.13
N ARG A 188 4.48 3.14 2.77
CA ARG A 188 3.65 3.63 3.87
C ARG A 188 2.16 3.63 3.52
N TYR A 189 1.84 4.01 2.29
CA TYR A 189 0.49 4.17 1.82
C TYR A 189 0.09 3.12 0.76
N GLY A 190 1.05 2.35 0.23
CA GLY A 190 0.82 1.26 -0.72
C GLY A 190 0.48 -0.07 -0.07
N ALA A 191 1.15 -1.14 -0.49
CA ALA A 191 0.95 -2.48 0.03
C ALA A 191 1.63 -2.67 1.40
N HIS A 192 0.96 -3.33 2.34
CA HIS A 192 1.57 -3.79 3.59
C HIS A 192 1.60 -5.32 3.62
N ILE A 193 2.72 -5.91 4.04
CA ILE A 193 2.88 -7.36 4.12
C ILE A 193 3.04 -7.82 5.58
N GLY A 194 2.40 -8.94 5.89
CA GLY A 194 2.56 -9.69 7.14
C GLY A 194 2.99 -11.12 6.84
N LEU A 195 3.77 -11.75 7.73
CA LEU A 195 4.25 -13.12 7.53
C LEU A 195 4.08 -13.95 8.78
N ILE A 196 3.44 -15.11 8.62
CA ILE A 196 3.33 -16.18 9.61
C ILE A 196 3.92 -17.44 8.99
N THR A 197 4.76 -18.16 9.73
CA THR A 197 5.22 -19.51 9.36
C THR A 197 4.46 -20.55 10.17
N PHE A 198 4.18 -21.73 9.63
CA PHE A 198 3.46 -22.77 10.37
C PHE A 198 3.92 -24.20 10.11
N THR A 199 3.80 -25.02 11.16
CA THR A 199 3.71 -26.50 11.07
C THR A 199 2.43 -26.92 11.79
N HIS A 200 2.54 -27.60 12.94
CA HIS A 200 1.48 -27.80 13.95
C HIS A 200 1.34 -26.60 14.90
N LYS A 201 2.27 -25.64 14.84
CA LYS A 201 2.20 -24.34 15.53
C LYS A 201 2.53 -23.22 14.56
N ALA A 202 1.82 -22.10 14.69
CA ALA A 202 2.09 -20.88 13.93
C ALA A 202 3.08 -19.97 14.68
N THR A 203 3.95 -19.30 13.94
CA THR A 203 4.90 -18.31 14.45
C THR A 203 4.80 -17.04 13.62
N LEU A 204 4.53 -15.91 14.27
CA LEU A 204 4.54 -14.60 13.65
C LEU A 204 5.98 -14.17 13.35
N LYS A 205 6.24 -13.71 12.13
CA LYS A 205 7.54 -13.13 11.73
C LYS A 205 7.49 -11.61 11.69
N PHE A 206 6.44 -11.04 11.12
CA PHE A 206 6.17 -9.61 11.16
C PHE A 206 4.70 -9.30 10.85
N THR A 207 4.21 -8.18 11.38
CA THR A 207 2.84 -7.66 11.17
C THR A 207 2.81 -6.57 10.10
N PHE A 208 1.61 -6.12 9.72
CA PHE A 208 1.45 -4.96 8.83
C PHE A 208 2.03 -3.67 9.43
N LYS A 209 2.05 -3.54 10.77
CA LYS A 209 2.68 -2.44 11.49
C LYS A 209 4.22 -2.42 11.46
N ASN A 210 4.87 -3.45 10.91
CA ASN A 210 6.32 -3.50 10.87
C ASN A 210 6.90 -2.29 10.12
N ALA A 211 7.96 -1.66 10.65
CA ALA A 211 8.57 -0.46 10.08
C ALA A 211 9.07 -0.65 8.64
N LEU A 212 9.40 -1.89 8.23
CA LEU A 212 9.79 -2.21 6.86
C LEU A 212 8.66 -1.93 5.84
N ASN A 213 7.39 -1.95 6.28
CA ASN A 213 6.25 -1.55 5.43
C ASN A 213 6.23 -0.05 5.13
N LYS A 214 7.17 0.76 5.65
CA LYS A 214 7.37 2.14 5.18
C LYS A 214 7.92 2.21 3.75
N GLY A 215 8.53 1.14 3.25
CA GLY A 215 9.00 1.05 1.85
C GLY A 215 10.41 1.58 1.59
N ASP A 216 11.20 1.89 2.63
CA ASP A 216 12.57 2.41 2.46
C ASP A 216 13.48 1.43 1.69
N SER A 217 13.31 0.12 1.94
CA SER A 217 13.90 -0.98 1.17
C SER A 217 13.16 -2.29 1.48
N VAL A 218 13.07 -3.16 0.48
CA VAL A 218 12.52 -4.51 0.63
C VAL A 218 13.49 -5.54 1.21
N ASP A 219 14.78 -5.19 1.34
CA ASP A 219 15.83 -6.14 1.73
C ASP A 219 15.65 -6.67 3.15
N GLY A 220 15.05 -5.87 4.05
CA GLY A 220 14.70 -6.32 5.39
C GLY A 220 13.74 -7.51 5.39
N PHE A 221 12.73 -7.50 4.51
CA PHE A 221 11.81 -8.63 4.36
C PHE A 221 12.53 -9.85 3.79
N LYS A 222 13.34 -9.66 2.73
CA LYS A 222 14.12 -10.74 2.12
C LYS A 222 15.08 -11.39 3.10
N ASN A 223 15.72 -10.60 3.97
CA ASN A 223 16.60 -11.12 5.01
C ASN A 223 15.85 -12.03 5.99
N VAL A 224 14.64 -11.64 6.40
CA VAL A 224 13.80 -12.51 7.24
C VAL A 224 13.42 -13.79 6.47
N ILE A 225 12.95 -13.67 5.22
CA ILE A 225 12.53 -14.79 4.37
C ILE A 225 13.66 -15.79 4.14
N ASN A 226 14.84 -15.31 3.78
CA ASN A 226 15.99 -16.16 3.43
C ASN A 226 16.52 -16.96 4.63
N ASN A 227 16.32 -16.46 5.85
CA ASN A 227 16.71 -17.14 7.09
C ASN A 227 15.67 -18.15 7.62
N ILE A 228 14.51 -18.29 6.97
CA ILE A 228 13.53 -19.31 7.36
C ILE A 228 14.04 -20.69 6.94
N SER A 229 14.02 -21.67 7.83
CA SER A 229 14.30 -23.07 7.50
C SER A 229 13.04 -23.92 7.62
N GLY A 230 12.99 -25.00 6.86
CA GLY A 230 12.02 -26.07 7.11
C GLY A 230 12.18 -26.60 8.55
N MET A 231 11.07 -27.02 9.12
CA MET A 231 10.95 -27.53 10.48
C MET A 231 10.24 -28.87 10.43
N ARG A 232 10.59 -29.76 11.36
CA ARG A 232 9.85 -31.01 11.51
C ARG A 232 8.43 -30.75 12.01
N GLY A 233 7.45 -31.43 11.42
CA GLY A 233 6.06 -31.38 11.85
C GLY A 233 5.08 -31.59 10.71
N SER A 234 3.81 -31.82 11.07
CA SER A 234 2.69 -31.90 10.12
C SER A 234 2.16 -30.50 9.77
N THR A 235 1.34 -30.44 8.72
CA THR A 235 0.87 -29.20 8.08
C THR A 235 -0.50 -28.77 8.60
N TRP A 236 -0.55 -27.82 9.55
CA TRP A 236 -1.79 -27.33 10.20
C TRP A 236 -2.06 -25.85 9.87
N PRO A 237 -2.62 -25.56 8.68
CA PRO A 237 -2.88 -24.19 8.24
C PRO A 237 -3.90 -23.46 9.12
N ASP A 238 -4.77 -24.19 9.83
CA ASP A 238 -5.75 -23.59 10.74
C ASP A 238 -5.07 -22.82 11.87
N THR A 239 -3.88 -23.24 12.34
CA THR A 239 -3.09 -22.50 13.33
C THR A 239 -2.63 -21.14 12.81
N ALA A 240 -2.20 -21.10 11.56
CA ALA A 240 -1.77 -19.87 10.89
C ALA A 240 -2.95 -18.96 10.57
N LEU A 241 -4.07 -19.53 10.10
CA LEU A 241 -5.32 -18.80 9.83
C LEU A 241 -5.90 -18.18 11.11
N LYS A 242 -5.87 -18.89 12.24
CA LYS A 242 -6.26 -18.34 13.56
C LYS A 242 -5.40 -17.15 13.93
N MET A 243 -4.09 -17.26 13.79
CA MET A 243 -3.15 -16.18 14.11
C MET A 243 -3.30 -14.99 13.15
N ALA A 244 -3.56 -15.24 11.86
CA ALA A 244 -3.85 -14.19 10.90
C ALA A 244 -5.12 -13.44 11.29
N ASP A 245 -6.19 -14.16 11.67
CA ASP A 245 -7.43 -13.55 12.15
C ASP A 245 -7.22 -12.76 13.45
N SER A 246 -6.61 -13.35 14.47
CA SER A 246 -6.53 -12.72 15.80
C SER A 246 -5.42 -11.69 15.97
N ILE A 247 -4.42 -11.67 15.08
CA ILE A 247 -3.27 -10.76 15.18
C ILE A 247 -3.12 -9.88 13.94
N LEU A 248 -2.93 -10.46 12.75
CA LEU A 248 -2.63 -9.65 11.56
C LEU A 248 -3.80 -8.77 11.16
N PHE A 249 -5.00 -9.34 11.00
CA PHE A 249 -6.20 -8.61 10.60
C PHE A 249 -6.91 -7.94 11.79
N THR A 250 -6.14 -7.20 12.58
CA THR A 250 -6.59 -6.33 13.67
C THR A 250 -5.96 -4.94 13.52
N GLU A 251 -6.51 -3.94 14.19
CA GLU A 251 -5.94 -2.59 14.19
C GLU A 251 -4.54 -2.58 14.84
N GLU A 252 -4.36 -3.36 15.90
CA GLU A 252 -3.09 -3.56 16.59
C GLU A 252 -2.03 -4.22 15.69
N GLY A 253 -2.47 -5.13 14.82
CA GLY A 253 -1.66 -5.75 13.76
C GLY A 253 -1.27 -4.79 12.64
N GLY A 254 -1.92 -3.61 12.57
CA GLY A 254 -1.74 -2.61 11.51
C GLY A 254 -2.61 -2.85 10.28
N SER A 255 -3.64 -3.69 10.36
CA SER A 255 -4.52 -3.93 9.21
C SER A 255 -5.46 -2.74 8.98
N ARG A 256 -5.63 -2.41 7.71
CA ARG A 256 -6.45 -1.31 7.21
C ARG A 256 -7.82 -1.84 6.76
N PRO A 257 -8.91 -1.56 7.48
CA PRO A 257 -10.22 -2.12 7.15
C PRO A 257 -10.81 -1.59 5.82
N GLU A 258 -10.35 -0.43 5.36
CA GLU A 258 -10.80 0.29 4.16
C GLU A 258 -10.13 -0.17 2.86
N VAL A 259 -9.05 -0.96 2.93
CA VAL A 259 -8.32 -1.46 1.77
C VAL A 259 -8.66 -2.93 1.48
N SER A 260 -8.30 -3.42 0.30
CA SER A 260 -8.45 -4.85 -0.01
C SER A 260 -7.44 -5.68 0.79
N ARG A 261 -7.89 -6.78 1.37
CA ARG A 261 -7.09 -7.63 2.28
C ARG A 261 -6.99 -9.05 1.75
N PHE A 262 -5.81 -9.65 1.82
CA PHE A 262 -5.52 -10.93 1.22
C PHE A 262 -4.77 -11.85 2.17
N VAL A 263 -5.09 -13.14 2.13
CA VAL A 263 -4.26 -14.22 2.67
C VAL A 263 -3.71 -15.02 1.50
N ILE A 264 -2.41 -15.23 1.47
CA ILE A 264 -1.73 -16.13 0.54
C ILE A 264 -1.10 -17.25 1.34
N THR A 265 -1.63 -18.46 1.22
CA THR A 265 -1.03 -19.66 1.84
C THR A 265 -0.05 -20.30 0.86
N VAL A 266 1.23 -20.40 1.24
CA VAL A 266 2.30 -21.03 0.44
C VAL A 266 2.64 -22.38 1.06
N THR A 267 2.39 -23.46 0.32
CA THR A 267 2.54 -24.85 0.78
C THR A 267 2.69 -25.78 -0.42
N ASP A 268 3.24 -26.96 -0.23
CA ASP A 268 3.17 -28.05 -1.21
C ASP A 268 1.80 -28.75 -1.20
N GLY A 269 0.94 -28.50 -0.21
CA GLY A 269 -0.36 -29.15 -0.12
C GLY A 269 -0.19 -30.59 0.35
N SER A 270 -0.41 -30.79 1.64
CA SER A 270 -0.55 -32.08 2.32
C SER A 270 -1.09 -31.79 3.72
N LEU A 271 -2.28 -31.18 3.75
CA LEU A 271 -2.85 -30.69 5.00
C LEU A 271 -3.12 -31.85 5.95
N HIS A 272 -2.91 -31.61 7.24
CA HIS A 272 -3.29 -32.60 8.24
C HIS A 272 -4.81 -32.82 8.18
N GLN A 273 -5.25 -34.07 8.16
CA GLN A 273 -6.66 -34.46 8.00
C GLN A 273 -7.62 -33.84 9.03
N ASP A 274 -7.09 -33.54 10.23
CA ASP A 274 -7.86 -32.95 11.33
C ASP A 274 -7.83 -31.40 11.33
N SER A 275 -7.26 -30.78 10.30
CA SER A 275 -7.23 -29.31 10.18
C SER A 275 -8.62 -28.74 9.96
N VAL A 276 -9.06 -27.83 10.84
CA VAL A 276 -10.37 -27.17 10.72
C VAL A 276 -10.20 -25.77 10.13
N ILE A 277 -10.19 -25.68 8.80
CA ILE A 277 -9.91 -24.42 8.08
C ILE A 277 -11.16 -23.62 7.69
N THR A 278 -12.23 -24.29 7.25
CA THR A 278 -13.38 -23.64 6.60
C THR A 278 -14.06 -22.58 7.47
N PRO A 279 -14.40 -22.83 8.76
CA PRO A 279 -15.05 -21.82 9.58
C PRO A 279 -14.22 -20.54 9.74
N ILE A 280 -12.89 -20.69 9.79
CA ILE A 280 -11.93 -19.59 10.00
C ILE A 280 -11.81 -18.77 8.73
N MET A 281 -11.68 -19.43 7.58
CA MET A 281 -11.65 -18.77 6.27
C MET A 281 -12.95 -18.05 5.96
N LEU A 282 -14.12 -18.65 6.29
CA LEU A 282 -15.41 -17.99 6.13
C LEU A 282 -15.55 -16.77 7.06
N SER A 283 -15.03 -16.84 8.29
CA SER A 283 -14.96 -15.68 9.19
C SER A 283 -14.10 -14.56 8.61
N LEU A 284 -12.89 -14.88 8.15
CA LEU A 284 -11.97 -13.94 7.50
C LEU A 284 -12.62 -13.29 6.26
N GLN A 285 -13.27 -14.10 5.41
CA GLN A 285 -13.94 -13.62 4.21
C GLN A 285 -15.15 -12.74 4.51
N SER A 286 -16.07 -13.20 5.37
CA SER A 286 -17.35 -12.50 5.59
C SER A 286 -17.22 -11.30 6.52
N ARG A 287 -16.50 -11.44 7.64
CA ARG A 287 -16.40 -10.39 8.68
C ARG A 287 -15.30 -9.40 8.39
N LYS A 288 -14.20 -9.87 7.80
CA LYS A 288 -13.00 -9.06 7.54
C LYS A 288 -12.76 -8.82 6.06
N LYS A 289 -13.65 -9.28 5.16
CA LYS A 289 -13.55 -9.04 3.71
C LYS A 289 -12.17 -9.44 3.15
N VAL A 290 -11.59 -10.49 3.72
CA VAL A 290 -10.29 -11.02 3.31
C VAL A 290 -10.51 -11.97 2.14
N HIS A 291 -9.71 -11.84 1.09
CA HIS A 291 -9.67 -12.77 -0.03
C HIS A 291 -8.61 -13.85 0.24
N LEU A 292 -8.96 -15.11 0.01
CA LEU A 292 -8.11 -16.26 0.30
C LEU A 292 -7.51 -16.79 -1.01
N MET A 293 -6.19 -16.95 -1.03
CA MET A 293 -5.40 -17.47 -2.15
C MET A 293 -4.43 -18.54 -1.65
N SER A 294 -4.00 -19.41 -2.57
CA SER A 294 -3.02 -20.45 -2.26
C SER A 294 -1.99 -20.60 -3.37
N VAL A 295 -0.75 -20.88 -3.00
CA VAL A 295 0.38 -21.07 -3.91
C VAL A 295 1.02 -22.42 -3.64
N GLY A 296 0.90 -23.32 -4.60
CA GLY A 296 1.53 -24.64 -4.59
C GLY A 296 3.01 -24.55 -4.94
N VAL A 297 3.90 -25.12 -4.13
CA VAL A 297 5.34 -25.17 -4.42
C VAL A 297 5.90 -26.59 -4.28
N GLY A 298 6.97 -26.90 -5.00
CA GLY A 298 7.56 -28.23 -5.00
C GLY A 298 7.04 -29.11 -6.14
N SER A 299 7.62 -30.30 -6.26
CA SER A 299 7.36 -31.25 -7.35
C SER A 299 6.09 -32.08 -7.14
N VAL A 300 5.68 -32.28 -5.88
CA VAL A 300 4.48 -33.03 -5.51
C VAL A 300 3.56 -32.05 -4.81
N VAL A 301 2.44 -31.74 -5.46
CA VAL A 301 1.49 -30.77 -4.95
C VAL A 301 0.09 -31.36 -4.84
N ASN A 302 -0.56 -31.23 -3.68
CA ASN A 302 -1.97 -31.61 -3.54
C ASN A 302 -2.89 -30.46 -3.95
N GLU A 303 -3.35 -30.49 -5.20
CA GLU A 303 -4.23 -29.46 -5.76
C GLU A 303 -5.58 -29.34 -5.01
N ARG A 304 -6.12 -30.46 -4.49
CA ARG A 304 -7.40 -30.43 -3.76
C ARG A 304 -7.29 -29.58 -2.49
N ASP A 305 -6.19 -29.73 -1.78
CA ASP A 305 -5.91 -29.00 -0.55
C ASP A 305 -5.68 -27.51 -0.82
N LEU A 306 -4.95 -27.18 -1.89
CA LEU A 306 -4.79 -25.79 -2.33
C LEU A 306 -6.13 -25.15 -2.69
N VAL A 307 -6.96 -25.85 -3.46
CA VAL A 307 -8.32 -25.40 -3.81
C VAL A 307 -9.16 -25.21 -2.54
N ALA A 308 -9.02 -26.05 -1.52
CA ALA A 308 -9.70 -25.88 -0.23
C ALA A 308 -9.25 -24.60 0.50
N LEU A 309 -7.94 -24.31 0.53
CA LEU A 309 -7.37 -23.08 1.12
C LEU A 309 -7.81 -21.80 0.41
N ALA A 310 -8.24 -21.90 -0.84
CA ALA A 310 -8.81 -20.81 -1.63
C ALA A 310 -10.35 -20.75 -1.60
N LEU A 311 -11.01 -21.38 -0.61
CA LEU A 311 -12.48 -21.49 -0.53
C LEU A 311 -13.10 -22.02 -1.84
N SER A 312 -12.46 -23.02 -2.43
CA SER A 312 -12.85 -23.65 -3.70
C SER A 312 -12.79 -22.73 -4.94
N GLN A 313 -12.19 -21.55 -4.85
CA GLN A 313 -12.00 -20.63 -5.97
C GLN A 313 -10.70 -20.98 -6.72
N ARG A 314 -10.80 -21.82 -7.76
CA ARG A 314 -9.65 -22.29 -8.55
C ARG A 314 -8.82 -21.16 -9.16
N GLN A 315 -9.44 -20.03 -9.51
CA GLN A 315 -8.76 -18.84 -10.02
C GLN A 315 -7.88 -18.11 -8.99
N ASN A 316 -7.94 -18.50 -7.71
CA ASN A 316 -7.09 -18.01 -6.62
C ASN A 316 -6.03 -19.05 -6.22
N VAL A 317 -5.82 -20.09 -7.03
CA VAL A 317 -4.80 -21.13 -6.84
C VAL A 317 -3.69 -20.95 -7.87
N PHE A 318 -2.45 -20.84 -7.40
CA PHE A 318 -1.30 -20.54 -8.25
C PHE A 318 -0.21 -21.59 -8.12
N ASN A 319 0.54 -21.79 -9.20
CA ASN A 319 1.75 -22.62 -9.19
C ASN A 319 2.98 -21.75 -8.94
N GLY A 320 3.57 -21.87 -7.75
CA GLY A 320 4.75 -21.12 -7.30
C GLY A 320 6.08 -21.62 -7.86
N ASN A 321 6.10 -22.71 -8.66
CA ASN A 321 7.32 -23.25 -9.25
C ASN A 321 7.84 -22.43 -10.45
N HIS A 322 7.06 -21.47 -10.96
CA HIS A 322 7.42 -20.63 -12.09
C HIS A 322 7.90 -19.25 -11.65
N GLY A 323 8.88 -18.68 -12.36
CA GLY A 323 9.43 -17.35 -12.05
C GLY A 323 8.40 -16.21 -12.12
N ASP A 324 7.30 -16.40 -12.86
CA ASP A 324 6.22 -15.43 -13.04
C ASP A 324 5.07 -15.58 -12.01
N ALA A 325 5.17 -16.53 -11.08
CA ALA A 325 4.09 -16.83 -10.15
C ALA A 325 3.72 -15.64 -9.25
N ALA A 326 4.73 -14.90 -8.77
CA ALA A 326 4.52 -13.68 -7.98
C ALA A 326 3.73 -12.62 -8.76
N GLN A 327 4.06 -12.43 -10.05
CA GLN A 327 3.35 -11.50 -10.91
C GLN A 327 1.89 -11.89 -11.07
N LYS A 328 1.60 -13.17 -11.37
CA LYS A 328 0.22 -13.67 -11.50
C LYS A 328 -0.62 -13.47 -10.23
N VAL A 329 -0.01 -13.63 -9.06
CA VAL A 329 -0.67 -13.38 -7.77
C VAL A 329 -0.97 -11.89 -7.61
N VAL A 330 -0.01 -11.01 -7.91
CA VAL A 330 -0.21 -9.55 -7.84
C VAL A 330 -1.25 -9.08 -8.86
N ASP A 331 -1.26 -9.61 -10.07
CA ASP A 331 -2.28 -9.31 -11.08
C ASP A 331 -3.69 -9.67 -10.57
N ARG A 332 -3.84 -10.85 -9.95
CA ARG A 332 -5.11 -11.27 -9.34
C ARG A 332 -5.52 -10.36 -8.18
N ILE A 333 -4.58 -9.94 -7.34
CA ILE A 333 -4.82 -8.98 -6.26
C ILE A 333 -5.35 -7.67 -6.85
N GLN A 334 -4.72 -7.15 -7.90
CA GLN A 334 -5.13 -5.91 -8.55
C GLN A 334 -6.53 -6.02 -9.20
N ASP A 335 -6.83 -7.15 -9.84
CA ASP A 335 -8.15 -7.42 -10.42
C ASP A 335 -9.26 -7.41 -9.37
N ILE A 336 -9.03 -8.07 -8.23
CA ILE A 336 -9.99 -8.10 -7.12
C ILE A 336 -10.13 -6.69 -6.50
N SER A 337 -9.01 -5.99 -6.32
CA SER A 337 -9.01 -4.64 -5.74
C SER A 337 -9.69 -3.60 -6.63
N GLN A 338 -9.76 -3.82 -7.94
CA GLN A 338 -10.40 -2.89 -8.87
C GLN A 338 -11.87 -2.62 -8.53
N GLU A 339 -12.60 -3.60 -7.98
CA GLU A 339 -13.98 -3.41 -7.54
C GLU A 339 -14.09 -2.46 -6.33
N ASN A 340 -13.16 -2.56 -5.37
CA ASN A 340 -13.10 -1.69 -4.21
C ASN A 340 -12.73 -0.26 -4.61
N CYS A 341 -11.82 -0.11 -5.58
CA CYS A 341 -11.43 1.19 -6.11
C CYS A 341 -12.59 1.95 -6.77
N LYS A 342 -13.42 1.26 -7.57
CA LYS A 342 -14.61 1.87 -8.20
C LYS A 342 -15.63 2.36 -7.16
N LYS A 343 -15.82 1.61 -6.06
CA LYS A 343 -16.74 2.00 -4.98
C LYS A 343 -16.28 3.26 -4.25
N LYS A 344 -14.96 3.40 -3.98
CA LYS A 344 -14.38 4.60 -3.34
C LYS A 344 -14.66 5.87 -4.16
N ILE A 345 -14.50 5.81 -5.48
CA ILE A 345 -14.74 6.95 -6.39
C ILE A 345 -16.21 7.40 -6.41
N THR A 346 -17.15 6.47 -6.31
CA THR A 346 -18.59 6.78 -6.39
C THR A 346 -19.09 7.47 -5.12
N ILE A 347 -18.58 7.07 -3.95
CA ILE A 347 -18.95 7.67 -2.66
C ILE A 347 -18.46 9.12 -2.54
N THR A 348 -17.26 9.43 -3.08
CA THR A 348 -16.69 10.79 -3.07
C THR A 348 -17.40 11.76 -4.03
N ARG A 349 -18.22 11.28 -4.97
CA ARG A 349 -18.99 12.14 -5.89
C ARG A 349 -20.38 12.54 -5.37
N ASN A 350 -20.90 11.83 -4.38
CA ASN A 350 -22.25 12.01 -3.84
C ASN A 350 -22.27 12.71 -2.46
N LYS A 351 -21.13 13.26 -2.04
CA LYS A 351 -20.99 14.20 -0.92
C LYS A 351 -20.49 15.52 -1.49
#